data_AF-A0A1G6MU02-F1
#
_entry.id   AF-A0A1G6MU02-F1
#
_cell.length_a   1.000
_cell.length_b   1.000
_cell.length_c   1.000
_cell.angle_alpha   90.00
_cell.angle_beta   90.00
_cell.angle_gamma   90.00
#
_symmetry.space_group_name_H-M   'P 1'
#
loop_
_entity.id
_entity.type
_entity.pdbx_description
1 polymer ?
#
loop_
_entity_poly.entity_id
_entity_poly.type
_entity_poly.pdbx_seq_one_letter_code
_entity_poly.pdbx_strand_id
1 'polypeptide(L)'
;MFADYTKLVLRDYEDKRARNALSSRLSLPTTAKLREACMEVLYTGKCSRKDVRTLSDIFGGDNDQKAVLQKLENYKADKLKPLLNFIIGKTKSPDTRVVELLACLIDFEPRPFELGKHYTLPEATAEEPGKVEGRNEEEENEAGLSENGGPEPGLPEAPGPVASGTEMAGGEKKEAVSQEPDGTGTAPADPVWIEKAAVREQAEPDEERPVGTAKPETVIRKPGAVFKMRVGILAVAFLALAGVLVYRLEKNKAQTVPMSRSLPGTEACMYWAGDHYRQVSCTQKFGDTLVVALDPEKLRSFKKITRPDTITGQSKGAIWYVKINGGIEFYTSEGFHPVDQRLRLKPVTDYIIRKYIHPDQ
;
A
#
# COMPACT_ATOMS: atom_id res chain seq x y z
N MET A 1 1.91 -31.45 18.12
CA MET A 1 2.57 -32.28 17.07
C MET A 1 3.19 -31.38 16.01
N PHE A 2 3.99 -31.90 15.07
CA PHE A 2 4.58 -31.06 14.00
C PHE A 2 3.52 -30.36 13.11
N ALA A 3 2.37 -31.01 12.91
CA ALA A 3 1.23 -30.41 12.20
C ALA A 3 0.67 -29.16 12.91
N ASP A 4 0.77 -29.08 14.23
CA ASP A 4 0.26 -27.94 15.01
C ASP A 4 1.27 -26.78 15.00
N TYR A 5 2.57 -27.10 15.09
CA TYR A 5 3.65 -26.15 14.82
C TYR A 5 3.54 -25.53 13.43
N THR A 6 3.31 -26.35 12.40
CA THR A 6 3.11 -25.89 11.01
C THR A 6 1.95 -24.88 10.90
N LYS A 7 0.82 -25.14 11.58
CA LYS A 7 -0.32 -24.22 11.63
C LYS A 7 0.01 -22.92 12.39
N LEU A 8 0.72 -23.01 13.52
CA LEU A 8 1.13 -21.86 14.32
C LEU A 8 2.06 -20.91 13.54
N VAL A 9 3.09 -21.45 12.86
CA VAL A 9 4.03 -20.68 12.05
C VAL A 9 3.31 -20.00 10.88
N LEU A 10 2.40 -20.70 10.20
CA LEU A 10 1.61 -20.10 9.12
C LEU A 10 0.65 -19.01 9.62
N ARG A 11 -0.02 -19.24 10.76
CA ARG A 11 -0.92 -18.27 11.38
C ARG A 11 -0.18 -17.01 11.84
N ASP A 12 0.98 -17.15 12.47
CA ASP A 12 1.81 -16.00 12.87
C ASP A 12 2.32 -15.20 11.66
N TYR A 13 2.68 -15.87 10.56
CA TYR A 13 2.96 -15.19 9.29
C TYR A 13 1.73 -14.41 8.80
N GLU A 14 0.54 -15.00 8.80
CA GLU A 14 -0.72 -14.35 8.39
C GLU A 14 -1.08 -13.17 9.29
N ASP A 15 -0.96 -13.32 10.62
CA ASP A 15 -1.23 -12.29 11.63
C ASP A 15 -0.23 -11.12 11.54
N LYS A 16 1.06 -11.41 11.33
CA LYS A 16 2.09 -10.39 11.09
C LYS A 16 1.88 -9.70 9.73
N ARG A 17 1.44 -10.43 8.71
CA ARG A 17 1.10 -9.87 7.38
C ARG A 17 -0.11 -8.94 7.44
N ALA A 18 -1.19 -9.35 8.12
CA ALA A 18 -2.40 -8.55 8.28
C ALA A 18 -2.15 -7.26 9.06
N ARG A 19 -1.27 -7.29 10.06
CA ARG A 19 -0.85 -6.13 10.86
C ARG A 19 0.25 -5.28 10.20
N ASN A 20 0.67 -5.59 8.97
CA ASN A 20 1.79 -4.95 8.27
C ASN A 20 3.13 -4.97 9.06
N ALA A 21 3.34 -6.00 9.89
CA ALA A 21 4.55 -6.20 10.70
C ALA A 21 5.67 -6.99 9.98
N LEU A 22 5.43 -7.42 8.73
CA LEU A 22 6.40 -8.10 7.88
C LEU A 22 7.09 -7.12 6.93
N SER A 23 8.35 -7.41 6.56
CA SER A 23 9.05 -6.66 5.51
C SER A 23 8.34 -6.78 4.15
N SER A 24 8.59 -5.80 3.26
CA SER A 24 8.05 -5.75 1.89
C SER A 24 8.41 -6.98 1.01
N ARG A 25 9.40 -7.77 1.45
CA ARG A 25 9.79 -9.06 0.85
C ARG A 25 8.85 -10.20 1.24
N LEU A 26 8.39 -10.21 2.49
CA LEU A 26 7.54 -11.27 3.05
C LEU A 26 6.04 -10.96 2.92
N SER A 27 5.62 -9.69 2.90
CA SER A 27 4.19 -9.32 2.77
C SER A 27 3.60 -9.63 1.38
N LEU A 28 4.44 -9.57 0.34
CA LEU A 28 4.10 -9.93 -1.06
C LEU A 28 5.23 -10.82 -1.63
N PRO A 29 5.30 -12.09 -1.23
CA PRO A 29 6.44 -12.95 -1.50
C PRO A 29 6.49 -13.41 -2.95
N THR A 30 7.69 -13.43 -3.51
CA THR A 30 8.06 -14.14 -4.74
C THR A 30 9.29 -14.97 -4.43
N THR A 31 9.65 -15.94 -5.28
CA THR A 31 10.87 -16.75 -5.09
C THR A 31 12.14 -15.90 -4.95
N ALA A 32 12.24 -14.79 -5.69
CA ALA A 32 13.35 -13.84 -5.57
C ALA A 32 13.33 -13.09 -4.23
N LYS A 33 12.18 -12.53 -3.84
CA LYS A 33 12.02 -11.82 -2.56
C LYS A 33 12.25 -12.72 -1.35
N LEU A 34 11.83 -13.99 -1.42
CA LEU A 34 12.08 -14.98 -0.37
C LEU A 34 13.59 -15.24 -0.22
N ARG A 35 14.34 -15.27 -1.33
CA ARG A 35 15.80 -15.38 -1.30
C ARG A 35 16.45 -14.17 -0.63
N GLU A 36 16.01 -12.97 -0.99
CA GLU A 36 16.47 -11.73 -0.34
C GLU A 36 16.13 -11.70 1.15
N ALA A 37 14.94 -12.17 1.56
CA ALA A 37 14.56 -12.25 2.97
C ALA A 37 15.44 -13.26 3.74
N CYS A 38 15.82 -14.39 3.11
CA CYS A 38 16.78 -15.32 3.69
C CYS A 38 18.15 -14.66 3.90
N MET A 39 18.61 -13.84 2.94
CA MET A 39 19.85 -13.07 3.09
C MET A 39 19.75 -12.02 4.21
N GLU A 40 18.64 -11.28 4.27
CA GLU A 40 18.37 -10.25 5.28
C GLU A 40 18.41 -10.81 6.72
N VAL A 41 17.76 -11.94 6.96
CA VAL A 41 17.74 -12.60 8.28
C VAL A 41 19.12 -13.16 8.66
N LEU A 42 19.89 -13.66 7.68
CA LEU A 42 21.28 -14.07 7.86
C LEU A 42 22.24 -12.89 8.11
N TYR A 43 22.03 -11.71 7.51
CA TYR A 43 22.85 -10.53 7.80
C TYR A 43 22.51 -9.88 9.16
N THR A 44 21.23 -9.89 9.54
CA THR A 44 20.76 -9.25 10.78
C THR A 44 20.97 -10.10 12.04
N GLY A 45 21.44 -11.35 11.90
CA GLY A 45 21.71 -12.24 13.04
C GLY A 45 20.45 -12.75 13.76
N LYS A 46 19.27 -12.63 13.13
CA LYS A 46 17.99 -13.08 13.70
C LYS A 46 17.79 -14.60 13.66
N CYS A 47 18.56 -15.31 12.85
CA CYS A 47 18.64 -16.77 12.93
C CYS A 47 19.65 -17.19 14.02
N SER A 48 19.18 -18.04 14.93
CA SER A 48 20.01 -18.68 15.96
C SER A 48 21.04 -19.64 15.35
N ARG A 49 22.01 -20.10 16.16
CA ARG A 49 22.92 -21.18 15.73
C ARG A 49 22.20 -22.48 15.32
N LYS A 50 21.01 -22.76 15.87
CA LYS A 50 20.17 -23.89 15.45
C LYS A 50 19.57 -23.64 14.05
N ASP A 51 19.13 -22.41 13.78
CA ASP A 51 18.55 -22.04 12.47
C ASP A 51 19.60 -22.05 11.35
N VAL A 52 20.86 -21.65 11.62
CA VAL A 52 21.96 -21.74 10.65
C VAL A 52 22.19 -23.17 10.15
N ARG A 53 22.01 -24.18 11.02
CA ARG A 53 22.06 -25.59 10.60
C ARG A 53 20.94 -25.92 9.62
N THR A 54 19.71 -25.55 9.92
CA THR A 54 18.57 -25.76 9.02
C THR A 54 18.76 -25.05 7.67
N LEU A 55 19.32 -23.84 7.68
CA LEU A 55 19.66 -23.11 6.46
C LEU A 55 20.76 -23.81 5.65
N SER A 56 21.79 -24.31 6.32
CA SER A 56 22.83 -25.15 5.69
C SER A 56 22.24 -26.42 5.06
N ASP A 57 21.22 -27.03 5.67
CA ASP A 57 20.54 -28.22 5.12
C ASP A 57 19.64 -27.92 3.88
N ILE A 58 19.38 -26.65 3.55
CA ILE A 58 18.57 -26.21 2.40
C ILE A 58 19.44 -25.59 1.28
N PHE A 59 20.43 -24.78 1.69
CA PHE A 59 21.27 -23.98 0.80
C PHE A 59 22.68 -24.56 0.63
N GLY A 60 23.09 -25.47 1.51
CA GLY A 60 24.49 -25.83 1.75
C GLY A 60 25.22 -24.73 2.53
N GLY A 61 26.41 -25.04 3.04
CA GLY A 61 27.25 -24.04 3.73
C GLY A 61 27.85 -24.52 5.04
N ASP A 62 27.85 -25.83 5.30
CA ASP A 62 28.69 -26.49 6.30
C ASP A 62 28.51 -25.92 7.73
N ASN A 63 27.28 -25.46 8.01
CA ASN A 63 26.84 -24.76 9.23
C ASN A 63 27.54 -23.41 9.52
N ASP A 64 28.26 -22.85 8.56
CA ASP A 64 28.83 -21.50 8.65
C ASP A 64 27.92 -20.46 7.96
N GLN A 65 27.61 -19.39 8.69
CA GLN A 65 26.71 -18.33 8.25
C GLN A 65 27.21 -17.61 6.97
N LYS A 66 28.52 -17.44 6.79
CA LYS A 66 29.09 -16.77 5.61
C LYS A 66 29.08 -17.69 4.39
N ALA A 67 29.39 -18.97 4.57
CA ALA A 67 29.31 -19.98 3.51
C ALA A 67 27.87 -20.21 3.04
N VAL A 68 26.89 -20.19 3.95
CA VAL A 68 25.46 -20.19 3.60
C VAL A 68 25.10 -18.94 2.78
N LEU A 69 25.51 -17.74 3.22
CA LEU A 69 25.27 -16.49 2.48
C LEU A 69 25.87 -16.53 1.06
N GLN A 70 27.13 -16.97 0.91
CA GLN A 70 27.80 -17.08 -0.39
C GLN A 70 27.10 -18.05 -1.35
N LYS A 71 26.59 -19.18 -0.83
CA LYS A 71 25.76 -20.12 -1.62
C LYS A 71 24.39 -19.53 -1.96
N LEU A 72 23.84 -18.69 -1.07
CA LEU A 72 22.53 -18.04 -1.23
C LEU A 72 22.51 -16.95 -2.30
N GLU A 73 23.59 -16.16 -2.44
CA GLU A 73 23.75 -15.14 -3.50
C GLU A 73 23.52 -15.70 -4.92
N ASN A 74 24.03 -16.91 -5.18
CA ASN A 74 23.92 -17.61 -6.45
C ASN A 74 22.79 -18.67 -6.47
N TYR A 75 21.98 -18.77 -5.40
CA TYR A 75 20.94 -19.77 -5.30
C TYR A 75 19.80 -19.49 -6.29
N LYS A 76 19.44 -20.51 -7.08
CA LYS A 76 18.37 -20.44 -8.07
C LYS A 76 17.03 -20.22 -7.38
N ALA A 77 16.41 -19.07 -7.59
CA ALA A 77 15.16 -18.67 -6.95
C ALA A 77 14.04 -19.73 -7.09
N ASP A 78 13.96 -20.45 -8.22
CA ASP A 78 13.00 -21.54 -8.43
C ASP A 78 13.02 -22.64 -7.36
N LYS A 79 14.17 -22.87 -6.69
CA LYS A 79 14.28 -23.83 -5.59
C LYS A 79 13.54 -23.40 -4.32
N LEU A 80 13.15 -22.12 -4.20
CA LEU A 80 12.30 -21.60 -3.12
C LEU A 80 10.79 -21.72 -3.41
N LYS A 81 10.39 -22.36 -4.53
CA LYS A 81 8.99 -22.68 -4.81
C LYS A 81 8.29 -23.50 -3.69
N PRO A 82 8.93 -24.45 -2.98
CA PRO A 82 8.30 -25.15 -1.86
C PRO A 82 7.87 -24.19 -0.74
N LEU A 83 8.74 -23.26 -0.34
CA LEU A 83 8.45 -22.22 0.64
C LEU A 83 7.33 -21.29 0.16
N LEU A 84 7.41 -20.80 -1.09
CA LEU A 84 6.36 -19.96 -1.66
C LEU A 84 5.01 -20.68 -1.68
N ASN A 85 4.98 -21.95 -2.10
CA ASN A 85 3.76 -22.76 -2.19
C ASN A 85 3.15 -23.06 -0.81
N PHE A 86 3.98 -23.23 0.23
CA PHE A 86 3.52 -23.33 1.62
C PHE A 86 2.85 -22.02 2.06
N ILE A 87 3.57 -20.89 1.93
CA ILE A 87 3.10 -19.55 2.33
C ILE A 87 1.77 -19.14 1.64
N ILE A 88 1.57 -19.52 0.38
CA ILE A 88 0.33 -19.21 -0.37
C ILE A 88 -0.74 -20.32 -0.30
N GLY A 89 -0.61 -21.28 0.61
CA GLY A 89 -1.61 -22.32 0.87
C GLY A 89 -1.76 -23.41 -0.20
N LYS A 90 -0.86 -23.49 -1.20
CA LYS A 90 -0.87 -24.57 -2.20
C LYS A 90 -0.36 -25.91 -1.64
N THR A 91 0.53 -25.86 -0.65
CA THR A 91 1.09 -27.06 -0.01
C THR A 91 0.52 -27.22 1.39
N LYS A 92 -0.34 -28.22 1.61
CA LYS A 92 -0.94 -28.53 2.92
C LYS A 92 0.01 -29.27 3.88
N SER A 93 0.96 -30.01 3.33
CA SER A 93 1.95 -30.80 4.08
C SER A 93 3.36 -30.44 3.60
N PRO A 94 3.92 -29.30 4.06
CA PRO A 94 5.29 -28.90 3.74
C PRO A 94 6.33 -29.83 4.39
N ASP A 95 7.53 -29.86 3.83
CA ASP A 95 8.70 -30.46 4.47
C ASP A 95 9.10 -29.67 5.74
N THR A 96 9.62 -30.37 6.76
CA THR A 96 10.06 -29.75 8.03
C THR A 96 10.95 -28.54 7.81
N ARG A 97 11.96 -28.64 6.95
CA ARG A 97 12.93 -27.56 6.68
C ARG A 97 12.26 -26.32 6.08
N VAL A 98 11.16 -26.50 5.33
CA VAL A 98 10.39 -25.40 4.74
C VAL A 98 9.59 -24.64 5.80
N VAL A 99 9.07 -25.34 6.81
CA VAL A 99 8.37 -24.71 7.94
C VAL A 99 9.36 -23.98 8.85
N GLU A 100 10.49 -24.62 9.19
CA GLU A 100 11.56 -23.97 9.97
C GLU A 100 12.13 -22.75 9.27
N LEU A 101 12.29 -22.80 7.94
CA LEU A 101 12.73 -21.65 7.15
C LEU A 101 11.72 -20.49 7.27
N LEU A 102 10.41 -20.76 7.20
CA LEU A 102 9.41 -19.72 7.43
C LEU A 102 9.48 -19.19 8.87
N ALA A 103 9.65 -20.08 9.87
CA ALA A 103 9.75 -19.72 11.28
C ALA A 103 10.91 -18.75 11.56
N CYS A 104 12.12 -19.00 11.02
CA CYS A 104 13.20 -18.02 11.15
C CYS A 104 12.94 -16.74 10.34
N LEU A 105 12.35 -16.83 9.13
CA LEU A 105 12.07 -15.66 8.29
C LEU A 105 11.10 -14.67 8.94
N ILE A 106 10.11 -15.14 9.70
CA ILE A 106 9.11 -14.28 10.36
C ILE A 106 9.46 -13.94 11.81
N ASP A 107 10.57 -14.45 12.35
CA ASP A 107 10.92 -14.34 13.76
C ASP A 107 9.83 -14.97 14.67
N PHE A 108 9.50 -16.24 14.40
CA PHE A 108 8.56 -17.06 15.19
C PHE A 108 9.27 -17.77 16.33
N GLU A 109 8.69 -17.76 17.53
CA GLU A 109 9.16 -18.55 18.68
C GLU A 109 8.03 -19.43 19.24
N PRO A 110 8.33 -20.65 19.73
CA PRO A 110 9.67 -21.22 19.88
C PRO A 110 10.17 -21.93 18.61
N ARG A 111 11.39 -21.60 18.15
CA ARG A 111 12.07 -22.27 17.02
C ARG A 111 13.46 -22.84 17.40
N PRO A 112 13.95 -23.89 16.71
CA PRO A 112 13.25 -24.73 15.74
C PRO A 112 12.23 -25.66 16.40
N PHE A 113 11.48 -26.45 15.61
CA PHE A 113 10.64 -27.52 16.16
C PHE A 113 11.43 -28.53 16.98
N GLU A 114 10.91 -28.87 18.16
CA GLU A 114 11.45 -29.88 19.06
C GLU A 114 10.43 -30.99 19.30
N LEU A 115 10.83 -32.24 19.05
CA LEU A 115 9.98 -33.41 19.27
C LEU A 115 9.66 -33.55 20.76
N GLY A 116 8.38 -33.74 21.09
CA GLY A 116 7.90 -33.85 22.47
C GLY A 116 7.42 -32.53 23.09
N LYS A 117 7.75 -31.36 22.53
CA LYS A 117 7.14 -30.09 22.97
C LYS A 117 5.66 -30.02 22.56
N HIS A 118 4.84 -29.44 23.43
CA HIS A 118 3.43 -29.21 23.18
C HIS A 118 3.23 -27.85 22.51
N TYR A 119 2.74 -27.89 21.27
CA TYR A 119 2.49 -26.71 20.45
C TYR A 119 0.98 -26.49 20.38
N THR A 120 0.45 -25.74 21.35
CA THR A 120 -0.98 -25.43 21.40
C THR A 120 -1.29 -24.28 20.46
N LEU A 121 -2.26 -24.48 19.57
CA LEU A 121 -2.98 -23.37 18.97
C LEU A 121 -3.85 -22.75 20.08
N PRO A 122 -3.70 -21.47 20.42
CA PRO A 122 -4.75 -20.75 21.13
C PRO A 122 -6.05 -20.94 20.36
N GLU A 123 -7.04 -21.56 21.01
CA GLU A 123 -8.41 -21.56 20.51
C GLU A 123 -8.89 -20.12 20.35
N ALA A 124 -9.84 -19.90 19.46
CA ALA A 124 -10.38 -18.57 19.17
C ALA A 124 -11.33 -18.10 20.28
N THR A 125 -10.83 -18.03 21.51
CA THR A 125 -11.48 -17.32 22.62
C THR A 125 -11.12 -15.85 22.53
N ALA A 126 -12.11 -15.00 22.32
CA ALA A 126 -11.94 -13.57 22.50
C ALA A 126 -11.68 -13.27 23.98
N GLU A 127 -10.59 -12.56 24.29
CA GLU A 127 -10.53 -11.33 25.09
C GLU A 127 -9.10 -11.00 25.57
N GLU A 128 -8.60 -9.88 25.04
CA GLU A 128 -7.77 -8.81 25.67
C GLU A 128 -6.44 -9.10 26.44
N PRO A 129 -5.53 -8.11 26.49
CA PRO A 129 -4.13 -8.35 26.81
C PRO A 129 -3.70 -8.05 28.25
N GLY A 130 -2.66 -8.75 28.69
CA GLY A 130 -1.64 -8.18 29.56
C GLY A 130 -1.39 -8.87 30.90
N LYS A 131 -0.30 -9.63 30.96
CA LYS A 131 0.69 -9.41 32.03
C LYS A 131 2.11 -9.77 31.56
N VAL A 132 3.05 -8.85 31.80
CA VAL A 132 4.49 -9.10 31.67
C VAL A 132 5.02 -9.48 33.04
N GLU A 133 5.57 -10.68 33.12
CA GLU A 133 6.43 -11.24 34.17
C GLU A 133 7.07 -12.46 33.48
N GLY A 134 8.34 -12.78 33.63
CA GLY A 134 9.38 -12.22 34.47
C GLY A 134 10.52 -13.23 34.42
N ARG A 135 11.74 -12.76 34.14
CA ARG A 135 12.98 -13.53 34.09
C ARG A 135 13.11 -14.53 35.24
N ASN A 136 13.67 -15.71 34.97
CA ASN A 136 14.75 -16.27 35.78
C ASN A 136 15.62 -17.21 34.94
N GLU A 137 16.92 -16.91 34.92
CA GLU A 137 17.99 -17.83 34.57
C GLU A 137 18.38 -18.55 35.86
N GLU A 138 18.36 -19.89 35.89
CA GLU A 138 19.15 -20.65 36.87
C GLU A 138 19.89 -21.76 36.12
N GLU A 139 21.21 -21.76 36.34
CA GLU A 139 22.18 -22.72 35.83
C GLU A 139 22.31 -23.91 36.81
N GLU A 140 23.33 -24.75 36.59
CA GLU A 140 23.78 -25.86 37.46
C GLU A 140 23.04 -27.22 37.36
N ASN A 141 23.71 -28.39 37.44
CA ASN A 141 25.13 -28.71 37.28
C ASN A 141 25.36 -30.24 37.05
N GLU A 142 26.59 -30.59 36.65
CA GLU A 142 27.34 -31.87 36.86
C GLU A 142 26.89 -33.27 36.31
N ALA A 143 27.76 -33.75 35.39
CA ALA A 143 28.48 -35.04 35.40
C ALA A 143 27.80 -36.42 35.23
N GLY A 144 28.39 -37.24 34.31
CA GLY A 144 28.13 -38.67 34.15
C GLY A 144 28.88 -39.30 32.96
N LEU A 145 30.12 -39.75 33.16
CA LEU A 145 31.07 -40.23 32.13
C LEU A 145 31.04 -41.77 31.95
N SER A 146 31.18 -42.29 30.71
CA SER A 146 31.87 -43.57 30.41
C SER A 146 32.14 -43.78 28.91
N GLU A 147 33.30 -44.36 28.57
CA GLU A 147 33.83 -44.58 27.21
C GLU A 147 33.69 -46.03 26.69
N ASN A 148 34.22 -46.24 25.46
CA ASN A 148 34.61 -47.47 24.75
C ASN A 148 33.56 -48.03 23.76
N GLY A 149 33.90 -48.42 22.53
CA GLY A 149 35.18 -48.39 21.79
C GLY A 149 34.98 -48.94 20.37
N GLY A 150 35.92 -48.69 19.44
CA GLY A 150 35.84 -49.14 18.03
C GLY A 150 36.10 -50.66 17.81
N PRO A 151 36.35 -51.15 16.56
CA PRO A 151 36.85 -50.39 15.40
C PRO A 151 36.17 -50.67 14.04
N GLU A 152 36.64 -49.92 13.03
CA GLU A 152 36.52 -50.14 11.57
C GLU A 152 37.21 -51.46 11.13
N PRO A 153 36.98 -52.01 9.91
CA PRO A 153 37.64 -51.44 8.71
C PRO A 153 36.91 -51.61 7.34
N GLY A 154 37.32 -50.80 6.35
CA GLY A 154 37.78 -51.38 5.06
C GLY A 154 37.11 -50.93 3.75
N LEU A 155 37.81 -50.07 3.00
CA LEU A 155 37.63 -49.84 1.55
C LEU A 155 38.18 -51.02 0.72
N PRO A 156 37.82 -51.16 -0.58
CA PRO A 156 38.73 -50.67 -1.62
C PRO A 156 38.04 -50.10 -2.90
N GLU A 157 38.85 -49.89 -3.95
CA GLU A 157 38.72 -48.87 -5.01
C GLU A 157 37.98 -49.28 -6.32
N ALA A 158 37.94 -48.33 -7.27
CA ALA A 158 37.29 -48.36 -8.60
C ALA A 158 38.01 -49.26 -9.65
N PRO A 159 37.49 -49.41 -10.89
CA PRO A 159 37.68 -48.39 -11.95
C PRO A 159 36.51 -48.23 -12.97
N GLY A 160 36.61 -47.23 -13.86
CA GLY A 160 35.78 -47.10 -15.08
C GLY A 160 36.26 -47.99 -16.24
N PRO A 161 35.58 -48.00 -17.42
CA PRO A 161 35.93 -46.99 -18.46
C PRO A 161 34.84 -46.58 -19.50
N VAL A 162 35.04 -45.36 -20.03
CA VAL A 162 34.99 -44.89 -21.45
C VAL A 162 34.11 -45.59 -22.51
N ALA A 163 33.20 -44.82 -23.15
CA ALA A 163 32.93 -44.74 -24.61
C ALA A 163 31.84 -43.65 -24.88
N SER A 164 31.64 -43.03 -26.05
CA SER A 164 32.42 -42.65 -27.26
C SER A 164 31.41 -42.20 -28.34
N GLY A 165 31.63 -41.07 -29.03
CA GLY A 165 30.94 -40.70 -30.29
C GLY A 165 29.47 -40.23 -30.20
N THR A 166 28.89 -39.49 -31.17
CA THR A 166 29.42 -38.92 -32.44
C THR A 166 28.61 -37.67 -32.85
N GLU A 167 29.19 -36.86 -33.73
CA GLU A 167 28.68 -35.64 -34.38
C GLU A 167 27.31 -35.77 -35.08
N MET A 168 26.66 -34.62 -35.35
CA MET A 168 26.37 -34.18 -36.73
C MET A 168 25.86 -32.73 -36.84
N ALA A 169 26.09 -32.15 -38.02
CA ALA A 169 25.69 -30.83 -38.54
C ALA A 169 24.22 -30.41 -38.23
N GLY A 170 23.80 -29.14 -38.31
CA GLY A 170 24.38 -27.94 -38.94
C GLY A 170 23.31 -27.28 -39.85
N GLY A 171 23.35 -25.96 -40.05
CA GLY A 171 22.37 -25.27 -40.90
C GLY A 171 22.20 -23.77 -40.63
N GLU A 172 22.89 -22.94 -41.40
CA GLU A 172 22.68 -21.49 -41.45
C GLU A 172 21.32 -21.12 -42.06
N LYS A 173 20.76 -19.97 -41.64
CA LYS A 173 20.50 -18.89 -42.61
C LYS A 173 20.52 -17.50 -41.98
N LYS A 174 20.90 -16.52 -42.80
CA LYS A 174 21.17 -15.12 -42.48
C LYS A 174 20.06 -14.21 -43.05
N GLU A 175 20.31 -12.90 -42.89
CA GLU A 175 19.76 -11.75 -43.62
C GLU A 175 18.44 -11.14 -43.09
N ALA A 176 18.18 -9.83 -43.19
CA ALA A 176 18.96 -8.56 -43.06
C ALA A 176 18.09 -7.41 -43.64
N VAL A 177 18.56 -6.14 -43.53
CA VAL A 177 18.10 -4.97 -44.32
C VAL A 177 16.70 -4.42 -43.96
N SER A 178 16.40 -3.10 -43.95
CA SER A 178 17.18 -1.86 -43.72
C SER A 178 16.23 -0.67 -43.48
N GLN A 179 16.72 0.34 -42.75
CA GLN A 179 16.58 1.82 -42.91
C GLN A 179 15.27 2.49 -43.39
N GLU A 180 14.99 3.65 -42.76
CA GLU A 180 14.04 4.71 -43.18
C GLU A 180 14.54 5.48 -44.43
N PRO A 181 13.73 6.40 -45.02
CA PRO A 181 13.88 7.82 -44.62
C PRO A 181 12.64 8.76 -44.73
N ASP A 182 12.62 9.77 -43.84
CA ASP A 182 12.43 11.23 -44.05
C ASP A 182 11.21 11.84 -44.81
N GLY A 183 10.81 13.08 -44.42
CA GLY A 183 9.79 13.91 -45.10
C GLY A 183 9.24 15.09 -44.28
N THR A 184 9.44 16.34 -44.75
CA THR A 184 9.27 17.60 -43.99
C THR A 184 8.20 18.58 -44.51
N GLY A 185 7.77 19.53 -43.65
CA GLY A 185 7.11 20.81 -44.01
C GLY A 185 5.56 20.81 -44.05
N THR A 186 4.83 21.94 -44.00
CA THR A 186 5.13 23.38 -43.79
C THR A 186 3.79 24.13 -43.50
N ALA A 187 3.78 25.22 -42.71
CA ALA A 187 2.59 26.07 -42.47
C ALA A 187 2.39 27.13 -43.58
N PRO A 188 1.18 27.73 -43.77
CA PRO A 188 0.99 29.09 -43.23
C PRO A 188 -0.46 29.59 -42.91
N ALA A 189 -0.52 30.64 -42.08
CA ALA A 189 -1.38 31.84 -42.09
C ALA A 189 -2.94 31.80 -42.08
N ASP A 190 -3.51 32.72 -41.27
CA ASP A 190 -4.93 33.13 -41.22
C ASP A 190 -5.38 33.93 -42.46
N PRO A 191 -6.70 34.20 -42.65
CA PRO A 191 -7.23 35.45 -42.09
C PRO A 191 -8.68 35.46 -41.53
N VAL A 192 -8.86 36.44 -40.64
CA VAL A 192 -10.06 37.10 -40.07
C VAL A 192 -11.26 37.30 -41.03
N TRP A 193 -12.51 37.35 -40.51
CA TRP A 193 -13.51 38.45 -40.75
C TRP A 193 -14.95 38.25 -40.18
N ILE A 194 -15.44 39.22 -39.37
CA ILE A 194 -16.83 39.77 -39.15
C ILE A 194 -18.02 38.79 -38.85
N GLU A 195 -19.17 39.12 -38.22
CA GLU A 195 -19.90 40.39 -38.01
C GLU A 195 -21.02 40.32 -36.91
N LYS A 196 -21.40 41.52 -36.40
CA LYS A 196 -22.69 41.99 -35.77
C LYS A 196 -22.81 41.91 -34.24
N ALA A 197 -23.31 42.92 -33.51
CA ALA A 197 -23.72 44.32 -33.79
C ALA A 197 -23.47 45.17 -32.50
N ALA A 198 -23.14 46.48 -32.49
CA ALA A 198 -23.94 47.66 -32.87
C ALA A 198 -25.29 47.71 -32.10
N VAL A 199 -25.70 48.73 -31.32
CA VAL A 199 -25.59 50.22 -31.36
C VAL A 199 -25.95 50.75 -29.92
N ARG A 200 -25.20 51.69 -29.28
CA ARG A 200 -25.41 53.19 -29.19
C ARG A 200 -26.63 53.58 -28.27
N GLU A 201 -26.73 54.69 -27.49
CA GLU A 201 -25.89 55.85 -27.12
C GLU A 201 -26.45 56.58 -25.86
N GLN A 202 -25.78 57.68 -25.44
CA GLN A 202 -26.20 58.79 -24.54
C GLN A 202 -25.96 58.54 -23.03
N ALA A 203 -25.08 59.22 -22.28
CA ALA A 203 -24.52 60.61 -22.24
C ALA A 203 -25.27 61.56 -21.27
N GLU A 204 -24.54 62.04 -20.25
CA GLU A 204 -24.87 63.17 -19.34
C GLU A 204 -24.42 64.52 -19.98
N PRO A 205 -24.42 65.69 -19.29
CA PRO A 205 -25.07 66.13 -18.03
C PRO A 205 -25.86 67.46 -18.22
N ASP A 206 -26.27 68.15 -17.14
CA ASP A 206 -25.93 69.57 -16.86
C ASP A 206 -26.77 70.22 -15.72
N GLU A 207 -26.35 71.41 -15.26
CA GLU A 207 -26.59 72.02 -13.94
C GLU A 207 -27.44 73.31 -13.97
N GLU A 208 -27.73 73.86 -12.77
CA GLU A 208 -28.12 75.24 -12.42
C GLU A 208 -29.61 75.64 -12.21
N ARG A 209 -29.78 76.85 -11.67
CA ARG A 209 -30.86 77.38 -10.76
C ARG A 209 -31.53 78.63 -11.44
N PRO A 210 -32.20 79.66 -10.80
CA PRO A 210 -32.56 79.97 -9.40
C PRO A 210 -33.96 80.62 -9.10
N VAL A 211 -34.21 80.98 -7.81
CA VAL A 211 -35.22 81.92 -7.23
C VAL A 211 -36.72 81.57 -7.38
N GLY A 212 -37.58 81.58 -6.34
CA GLY A 212 -37.52 81.93 -4.90
C GLY A 212 -38.87 81.55 -4.22
N THR A 213 -39.46 82.17 -3.17
CA THR A 213 -39.13 83.33 -2.30
C THR A 213 -39.89 83.18 -0.93
N ALA A 214 -39.93 84.23 -0.09
CA ALA A 214 -40.84 84.50 1.06
C ALA A 214 -40.80 83.66 2.38
N LYS A 215 -40.66 84.40 3.48
CA LYS A 215 -40.86 84.08 4.93
C LYS A 215 -42.34 84.51 5.30
N PRO A 216 -42.92 84.27 6.51
CA PRO A 216 -42.29 83.86 7.76
C PRO A 216 -43.06 82.93 8.74
N GLU A 217 -42.41 82.74 9.90
CA GLU A 217 -42.98 82.54 11.25
C GLU A 217 -43.36 81.15 11.78
N THR A 218 -43.43 81.09 13.12
CA THR A 218 -43.02 79.96 13.95
C THR A 218 -44.14 79.41 14.82
N VAL A 219 -44.26 78.09 14.94
CA VAL A 219 -44.95 77.45 16.09
C VAL A 219 -44.15 76.24 16.58
N ILE A 220 -43.56 76.36 17.77
CA ILE A 220 -42.93 75.23 18.47
C ILE A 220 -44.03 74.29 18.98
N ARG A 221 -44.03 73.03 18.54
CA ARG A 221 -44.79 71.95 19.18
C ARG A 221 -43.86 70.87 19.72
N LYS A 222 -43.95 70.61 21.02
CA LYS A 222 -43.15 69.60 21.74
C LYS A 222 -43.48 68.19 21.19
N PRO A 223 -42.51 67.29 20.95
CA PRO A 223 -42.79 65.94 20.50
C PRO A 223 -43.42 65.11 21.63
N GLY A 224 -44.63 64.60 21.39
CA GLY A 224 -45.36 63.75 22.33
C GLY A 224 -44.73 62.37 22.53
N ALA A 225 -45.06 61.72 23.66
CA ALA A 225 -44.45 60.47 24.12
C ALA A 225 -44.46 59.29 23.12
N VAL A 226 -45.40 59.30 22.15
CA VAL A 226 -45.50 58.29 21.09
C VAL A 226 -44.25 58.24 20.19
N PHE A 227 -43.53 59.36 20.03
CA PHE A 227 -42.27 59.38 19.26
C PHE A 227 -41.16 58.58 19.96
N LYS A 228 -41.04 58.70 21.30
CA LYS A 228 -40.05 57.95 22.08
C LYS A 228 -40.29 56.43 22.02
N MET A 229 -41.56 56.01 22.06
CA MET A 229 -41.95 54.60 21.87
C MET A 229 -41.57 54.07 20.48
N ARG A 230 -41.86 54.81 19.41
CA ARG A 230 -41.53 54.37 18.04
C ARG A 230 -40.02 54.31 17.77
N VAL A 231 -39.26 55.29 18.27
CA VAL A 231 -37.78 55.25 18.20
C VAL A 231 -37.22 54.07 19.01
N GLY A 232 -37.78 53.78 20.20
CA GLY A 232 -37.41 52.60 21.00
C GLY A 232 -37.67 51.27 20.27
N ILE A 233 -38.86 51.12 19.67
CA ILE A 233 -39.21 49.91 18.90
C ILE A 233 -38.29 49.74 17.68
N LEU A 234 -37.99 50.82 16.95
CA LEU A 234 -37.06 50.77 15.82
C LEU A 234 -35.62 50.45 16.25
N ALA A 235 -35.15 50.98 17.40
CA ALA A 235 -33.85 50.65 17.94
C ALA A 235 -33.74 49.17 18.37
N VAL A 236 -34.77 48.62 19.04
CA VAL A 236 -34.83 47.20 19.41
C VAL A 236 -34.91 46.31 18.17
N ALA A 237 -35.70 46.68 17.16
CA ALA A 237 -35.77 45.96 15.89
C ALA A 237 -34.44 46.00 15.13
N PHE A 238 -33.72 47.13 15.15
CA PHE A 238 -32.40 47.25 14.53
C PHE A 238 -31.34 46.42 15.27
N LEU A 239 -31.35 46.40 16.61
CA LEU A 239 -30.48 45.54 17.41
C LEU A 239 -30.78 44.04 17.17
N ALA A 240 -32.05 43.67 17.04
CA ALA A 240 -32.44 42.30 16.69
C ALA A 240 -32.00 41.92 15.27
N LEU A 241 -32.17 42.80 14.28
CA LEU A 241 -31.71 42.58 12.91
C LEU A 241 -30.18 42.54 12.80
N ALA A 242 -29.46 43.40 13.52
CA ALA A 242 -28.01 43.36 13.61
C ALA A 242 -27.52 42.08 14.29
N GLY A 243 -28.18 41.64 15.38
CA GLY A 243 -27.91 40.37 16.05
C GLY A 243 -28.16 39.16 15.14
N VAL A 244 -29.25 39.16 14.37
CA VAL A 244 -29.52 38.13 13.35
C VAL A 244 -28.50 38.18 12.21
N LEU A 245 -28.05 39.36 11.78
CA LEU A 245 -27.03 39.51 10.75
C LEU A 245 -25.67 39.00 11.24
N VAL A 246 -25.25 39.33 12.46
CA VAL A 246 -24.05 38.79 13.11
C VAL A 246 -24.16 37.27 13.26
N TYR A 247 -25.27 36.76 13.77
CA TYR A 247 -25.53 35.31 13.87
C TYR A 247 -25.51 34.60 12.51
N ARG A 248 -25.97 35.24 11.44
CA ARG A 248 -25.86 34.74 10.06
C ARG A 248 -24.41 34.78 9.56
N LEU A 249 -23.66 35.84 9.80
CA LEU A 249 -22.23 35.92 9.44
C LEU A 249 -21.38 34.90 10.21
N GLU A 250 -21.75 34.61 11.45
CA GLU A 250 -21.07 33.65 12.31
C GLU A 250 -21.44 32.20 11.96
N LYS A 251 -22.72 31.91 11.64
CA LYS A 251 -23.11 30.61 11.06
C LYS A 251 -22.61 30.39 9.64
N ASN A 252 -22.38 31.44 8.85
CA ASN A 252 -21.79 31.30 7.52
C ASN A 252 -20.30 30.91 7.56
N LYS A 253 -19.63 30.94 8.73
CA LYS A 253 -18.32 30.28 8.92
C LYS A 253 -18.43 28.75 8.99
N ALA A 254 -19.63 28.17 9.06
CA ALA A 254 -19.86 26.73 9.10
C ALA A 254 -20.08 26.08 7.72
N GLN A 255 -19.67 26.70 6.61
CA GLN A 255 -19.49 25.97 5.34
C GLN A 255 -18.40 26.50 4.41
N THR A 256 -17.30 26.99 4.99
CA THR A 256 -15.99 26.83 4.36
C THR A 256 -15.22 25.76 5.13
N VAL A 257 -15.30 24.51 4.66
CA VAL A 257 -14.11 23.65 4.75
C VAL A 257 -12.96 24.45 4.15
N PRO A 258 -11.76 24.49 4.77
CA PRO A 258 -10.61 25.06 4.12
C PRO A 258 -10.19 24.10 2.99
N MET A 259 -10.91 24.16 1.87
CA MET A 259 -10.33 23.83 0.58
C MET A 259 -9.10 24.74 0.49
N SER A 260 -7.94 24.10 0.44
CA SER A 260 -6.63 24.70 0.68
C SER A 260 -6.54 26.12 0.13
N ARG A 261 -6.13 27.07 0.99
CA ARG A 261 -5.31 28.19 0.49
C ARG A 261 -4.08 27.52 -0.11
N SER A 262 -4.09 27.37 -1.44
CA SER A 262 -2.96 26.88 -2.20
C SER A 262 -1.84 27.90 -2.09
N LEU A 263 -1.05 27.78 -1.03
CA LEU A 263 0.26 28.41 -0.93
C LEU A 263 1.07 27.89 -2.13
N PRO A 264 1.57 28.77 -3.02
CA PRO A 264 2.42 28.33 -4.11
C PRO A 264 3.72 27.79 -3.50
N GLY A 265 3.91 26.46 -3.59
CA GLY A 265 5.17 25.80 -3.20
C GLY A 265 5.20 25.05 -1.87
N THR A 266 4.09 24.86 -1.14
CA THR A 266 4.08 23.79 -0.11
C THR A 266 3.90 22.44 -0.80
N GLU A 267 5.01 21.73 -1.01
CA GLU A 267 5.00 20.35 -1.51
C GLU A 267 4.18 19.46 -0.56
N ALA A 268 2.93 19.23 -0.92
CA ALA A 268 2.10 18.23 -0.28
C ALA A 268 2.43 16.88 -0.90
N CYS A 269 2.53 15.85 -0.06
CA CYS A 269 2.68 14.48 -0.51
C CYS A 269 1.47 13.64 -0.08
N MET A 270 1.44 12.40 -0.57
CA MET A 270 0.51 11.38 -0.14
C MET A 270 1.20 10.02 -0.06
N TYR A 271 0.62 9.12 0.74
CA TYR A 271 1.07 7.73 0.86
C TYR A 271 -0.13 6.78 0.77
N TRP A 272 0.13 5.53 0.41
CA TRP A 272 -0.90 4.49 0.38
C TRP A 272 -1.11 3.90 1.78
N ALA A 273 -2.32 4.04 2.33
CA ALA A 273 -2.65 3.60 3.69
C ALA A 273 -3.13 2.14 3.79
N GLY A 274 -3.14 1.39 2.68
CA GLY A 274 -3.61 0.00 2.60
C GLY A 274 -4.82 -0.15 1.68
N ASP A 275 -5.77 0.78 1.78
CA ASP A 275 -7.02 0.83 1.00
C ASP A 275 -7.30 2.16 0.27
N HIS A 276 -6.65 3.27 0.67
CA HIS A 276 -6.75 4.57 0.00
C HIS A 276 -5.47 5.40 0.17
N TYR A 277 -5.32 6.47 -0.62
CA TYR A 277 -4.26 7.45 -0.42
C TYR A 277 -4.62 8.43 0.70
N ARG A 278 -3.64 8.79 1.54
CA ARG A 278 -3.75 9.83 2.57
C ARG A 278 -2.69 10.90 2.38
N GLN A 279 -3.08 12.17 2.55
CA GLN A 279 -2.18 13.32 2.50
C GLN A 279 -1.20 13.32 3.68
N VAL A 280 0.03 13.76 3.43
CA VAL A 280 1.09 13.89 4.44
C VAL A 280 2.14 14.95 4.02
N SER A 281 2.97 15.39 4.96
CA SER A 281 4.22 16.11 4.66
C SER A 281 5.19 15.23 3.87
N CYS A 282 5.82 15.77 2.82
CA CYS A 282 6.86 15.07 2.04
C CYS A 282 8.10 14.69 2.86
N THR A 283 8.34 15.37 4.00
CA THR A 283 9.45 15.07 4.92
C THR A 283 9.18 13.85 5.81
N GLN A 284 7.93 13.44 5.99
CA GLN A 284 7.57 12.30 6.83
C GLN A 284 7.82 10.97 6.10
N LYS A 285 8.41 9.99 6.80
CA LYS A 285 8.67 8.64 6.28
C LYS A 285 7.89 7.61 7.10
N PHE A 286 7.39 6.57 6.45
CA PHE A 286 6.61 5.48 7.06
C PHE A 286 7.23 4.12 6.71
N GLY A 287 8.46 3.88 7.18
CA GLY A 287 9.24 2.70 6.80
C GLY A 287 9.38 2.59 5.27
N ASP A 288 9.07 1.41 4.73
CA ASP A 288 9.09 1.09 3.29
C ASP A 288 7.95 1.76 2.48
N THR A 289 7.01 2.47 3.11
CA THR A 289 5.85 3.02 2.41
C THR A 289 6.26 4.18 1.50
N LEU A 290 5.98 4.04 0.20
CA LEU A 290 6.28 5.06 -0.78
C LEU A 290 5.43 6.32 -0.55
N VAL A 291 6.10 7.42 -0.24
CA VAL A 291 5.53 8.78 -0.20
C VAL A 291 5.77 9.44 -1.54
N VAL A 292 4.70 9.84 -2.23
CA VAL A 292 4.71 10.46 -3.56
C VAL A 292 4.12 11.86 -3.49
N ALA A 293 4.39 12.71 -4.50
CA ALA A 293 3.72 14.00 -4.65
C ALA A 293 2.19 13.84 -4.63
N LEU A 294 1.49 14.80 -4.01
CA LEU A 294 0.04 14.78 -3.87
C LEU A 294 -0.65 14.89 -5.24
N ASP A 295 -1.40 13.85 -5.60
CA ASP A 295 -2.29 13.80 -6.75
C ASP A 295 -3.74 13.93 -6.23
N PRO A 296 -4.41 15.09 -6.43
CA PRO A 296 -5.75 15.33 -5.89
C PRO A 296 -6.83 14.38 -6.43
N GLU A 297 -6.62 13.81 -7.62
CA GLU A 297 -7.56 12.85 -8.20
C GLU A 297 -7.40 11.50 -7.51
N LYS A 298 -6.17 10.97 -7.44
CA LYS A 298 -5.91 9.71 -6.73
C LYS A 298 -6.30 9.78 -5.25
N LEU A 299 -6.04 10.89 -4.57
CA LEU A 299 -6.43 11.11 -3.18
C LEU A 299 -7.95 10.98 -2.96
N ARG A 300 -8.76 11.40 -3.95
CA ARG A 300 -10.22 11.43 -3.86
C ARG A 300 -10.88 10.16 -4.39
N SER A 301 -10.42 9.62 -5.52
CA SER A 301 -11.07 8.54 -6.26
C SER A 301 -10.35 7.19 -6.22
N PHE A 302 -9.04 7.13 -5.94
CA PHE A 302 -8.29 5.87 -6.00
C PHE A 302 -8.35 5.14 -4.65
N LYS A 303 -9.23 4.13 -4.58
CA LYS A 303 -9.45 3.27 -3.40
C LYS A 303 -9.46 1.81 -3.81
N LYS A 304 -9.05 0.92 -2.90
CA LYS A 304 -9.16 -0.52 -3.01
C LYS A 304 -10.54 -0.95 -2.54
N ILE A 305 -11.16 -1.86 -3.27
CA ILE A 305 -12.47 -2.41 -2.94
C ILE A 305 -12.25 -3.64 -2.08
N THR A 306 -12.53 -3.51 -0.78
CA THR A 306 -12.42 -4.58 0.22
C THR A 306 -13.56 -5.60 0.16
N ARG A 307 -14.64 -5.26 -0.56
CA ARG A 307 -15.85 -6.08 -0.75
C ARG A 307 -16.10 -6.35 -2.24
N PRO A 308 -15.47 -7.37 -2.84
CA PRO A 308 -15.67 -7.69 -4.25
C PRO A 308 -17.12 -8.06 -4.58
N ASP A 309 -17.85 -8.62 -3.62
CA ASP A 309 -19.26 -9.03 -3.72
C ASP A 309 -20.20 -7.88 -4.14
N THR A 310 -19.84 -6.62 -3.87
CA THR A 310 -20.65 -5.46 -4.28
C THR A 310 -20.45 -5.06 -5.75
N ILE A 311 -19.50 -5.66 -6.46
CA ILE A 311 -19.23 -5.36 -7.87
C ILE A 311 -20.21 -6.14 -8.75
N THR A 312 -20.98 -5.41 -9.57
CA THR A 312 -21.98 -5.98 -10.47
C THR A 312 -21.65 -5.65 -11.92
N GLY A 313 -22.41 -6.20 -12.88
CA GLY A 313 -22.29 -5.84 -14.29
C GLY A 313 -22.50 -4.34 -14.58
N GLN A 314 -23.16 -3.59 -13.69
CA GLN A 314 -23.33 -2.14 -13.81
C GLN A 314 -22.08 -1.36 -13.42
N SER A 315 -21.15 -1.97 -12.68
CA SER A 315 -19.90 -1.32 -12.23
C SER A 315 -18.80 -1.26 -13.32
N LYS A 316 -19.06 -1.80 -14.52
CA LYS A 316 -18.10 -1.77 -15.63
C LYS A 316 -17.75 -0.34 -16.05
N GLY A 317 -16.48 -0.10 -16.37
CA GLY A 317 -15.97 1.24 -16.70
C GLY A 317 -15.65 2.14 -15.50
N ALA A 318 -16.16 1.82 -14.30
CA ALA A 318 -15.86 2.53 -13.06
C ALA A 318 -15.05 1.70 -12.04
N ILE A 319 -14.69 0.46 -12.39
CA ILE A 319 -13.89 -0.45 -11.57
C ILE A 319 -12.77 -1.06 -12.40
N TRP A 320 -11.58 -1.09 -11.81
CA TRP A 320 -10.37 -1.67 -12.37
C TRP A 320 -9.88 -2.81 -11.48
N TYR A 321 -9.10 -3.73 -12.04
CA TYR A 321 -8.57 -4.89 -11.34
C TYR A 321 -7.11 -5.17 -11.70
N VAL A 322 -6.45 -5.92 -10.83
CA VAL A 322 -5.14 -6.51 -11.09
C VAL A 322 -5.09 -7.93 -10.53
N LYS A 323 -4.38 -8.83 -11.21
CA LYS A 323 -4.14 -10.19 -10.72
C LYS A 323 -2.76 -10.25 -10.09
N ILE A 324 -2.67 -10.58 -8.81
CA ILE A 324 -1.44 -10.63 -8.03
C ILE A 324 -1.43 -11.92 -7.24
N ASN A 325 -0.37 -12.73 -7.37
CA ASN A 325 -0.15 -13.97 -6.62
C ASN A 325 -1.31 -14.99 -6.67
N GLY A 326 -2.11 -14.97 -7.75
CA GLY A 326 -3.28 -15.84 -7.93
C GLY A 326 -4.60 -15.25 -7.41
N GLY A 327 -4.53 -14.24 -6.53
CA GLY A 327 -5.67 -13.42 -6.16
C GLY A 327 -5.98 -12.35 -7.20
N ILE A 328 -7.15 -11.72 -7.03
CA ILE A 328 -7.56 -10.54 -7.78
C ILE A 328 -7.84 -9.41 -6.78
N GLU A 329 -7.34 -8.21 -7.09
CA GLU A 329 -7.64 -7.00 -6.33
C GLU A 329 -8.40 -6.02 -7.22
N PHE A 330 -9.34 -5.28 -6.64
CA PHE A 330 -10.22 -4.36 -7.34
C PHE A 330 -10.06 -2.93 -6.79
N TYR A 331 -10.23 -1.94 -7.68
CA TYR A 331 -9.94 -0.54 -7.42
C TYR A 331 -10.97 0.39 -8.09
N THR A 332 -11.23 1.54 -7.49
CA THR A 332 -12.22 2.54 -7.94
C THR A 332 -11.67 3.63 -8.86
N SER A 333 -10.42 3.50 -9.33
CA SER A 333 -9.80 4.41 -10.29
C SER A 333 -8.76 3.67 -11.14
N GLU A 334 -8.42 4.24 -12.30
CA GLU A 334 -7.42 3.68 -13.20
C GLU A 334 -5.97 3.98 -12.77
N GLY A 335 -5.01 3.39 -13.49
CA GLY A 335 -3.58 3.66 -13.30
C GLY A 335 -2.78 2.41 -12.96
N PHE A 336 -1.99 2.48 -11.90
CA PHE A 336 -1.06 1.44 -11.48
C PHE A 336 -1.30 1.04 -10.02
N HIS A 337 -0.94 -0.18 -9.66
CA HIS A 337 -1.08 -0.69 -8.29
C HIS A 337 -0.24 0.17 -7.32
N PRO A 338 -0.82 0.61 -6.18
CA PRO A 338 -0.24 1.67 -5.36
C PRO A 338 1.06 1.27 -4.63
N VAL A 339 1.32 -0.03 -4.47
CA VAL A 339 2.56 -0.59 -3.88
C VAL A 339 3.54 -1.09 -4.95
N ASP A 340 3.08 -1.37 -6.17
CA ASP A 340 3.95 -1.85 -7.26
C ASP A 340 3.52 -1.20 -8.58
N GLN A 341 4.17 -0.08 -8.90
CA GLN A 341 3.83 0.74 -10.06
C GLN A 341 4.12 0.05 -11.40
N ARG A 342 4.74 -1.14 -11.42
CA ARG A 342 4.90 -1.95 -12.65
C ARG A 342 3.60 -2.64 -13.05
N LEU A 343 2.68 -2.82 -12.09
CA LEU A 343 1.41 -3.51 -12.31
C LEU A 343 0.32 -2.50 -12.72
N ARG A 344 0.09 -2.36 -14.02
CA ARG A 344 -1.02 -1.56 -14.56
C ARG A 344 -2.37 -2.22 -14.26
N LEU A 345 -3.29 -1.44 -13.70
CA LEU A 345 -4.67 -1.87 -13.47
C LEU A 345 -5.42 -1.99 -14.81
N LYS A 346 -6.29 -3.00 -14.93
CA LYS A 346 -7.08 -3.29 -16.13
C LYS A 346 -8.56 -3.03 -15.86
N PRO A 347 -9.36 -2.48 -16.80
CA PRO A 347 -10.79 -2.28 -16.57
C PRO A 347 -11.49 -3.63 -16.37
N VAL A 348 -12.42 -3.71 -15.43
CA VAL A 348 -13.22 -4.92 -15.16
C VAL A 348 -14.13 -5.26 -16.35
N THR A 349 -14.25 -6.55 -16.65
CA THR A 349 -15.09 -7.09 -17.73
C THR A 349 -16.10 -8.11 -17.19
N ASP A 350 -17.16 -8.40 -17.95
CA ASP A 350 -18.16 -9.43 -17.59
C ASP A 350 -17.56 -10.83 -17.35
N TYR A 351 -16.42 -11.13 -17.98
CA TYR A 351 -15.67 -12.36 -17.72
C TYR A 351 -15.02 -12.36 -16.33
N ILE A 352 -14.47 -11.22 -15.91
CA ILE A 352 -13.83 -11.08 -14.60
C ILE A 352 -14.88 -11.11 -13.48
N ILE A 353 -16.00 -10.42 -13.68
CA ILE A 353 -17.11 -10.40 -12.71
C ILE A 353 -17.65 -11.82 -12.49
N ARG A 354 -18.04 -12.53 -13.55
CA ARG A 354 -18.50 -13.92 -13.42
C ARG A 354 -17.42 -14.82 -12.83
N LYS A 355 -16.22 -14.87 -13.42
CA LYS A 355 -15.21 -15.86 -12.99
C LYS A 355 -14.66 -15.65 -11.56
N TYR A 356 -14.64 -14.44 -11.03
CA TYR A 356 -13.95 -14.14 -9.77
C TYR A 356 -14.81 -13.48 -8.69
N ILE A 357 -16.07 -13.16 -8.98
CA ILE A 357 -16.99 -12.50 -8.03
C ILE A 357 -18.29 -13.29 -7.91
N HIS A 358 -18.91 -13.63 -9.04
CA HIS A 358 -20.16 -14.40 -9.10
C HIS A 358 -19.96 -15.69 -9.94
N PRO A 359 -19.15 -16.66 -9.48
CA PRO A 359 -18.79 -17.86 -10.28
C PRO A 359 -19.96 -18.81 -10.54
N ASP A 360 -21.02 -18.70 -9.74
CA ASP A 360 -22.22 -19.55 -9.80
C ASP A 360 -23.40 -18.88 -10.52
N GLN A 361 -23.16 -17.79 -11.28
CA GLN A 361 -24.11 -17.07 -12.15
C GLN A 361 -23.67 -17.05 -13.63
#